data_AF-S5ZYZ4-F1
#
_entry.id   AF-S5ZYZ4-F1
#
_cell.length_a   1.000
_cell.length_b   1.000
_cell.length_c   1.000
_cell.angle_alpha   90.00
_cell.angle_beta   90.00
_cell.angle_gamma   90.00
#
_symmetry.space_group_name_H-M   'P 1'
#
loop_
_entity.id
_entity.type
_entity.pdbx_description
1 polymer ?
#
loop_
_entity_poly.entity_id
_entity_poly.type
_entity_poly.pdbx_seq_one_letter_code
_entity_poly.pdbx_strand_id
1 'polypeptide(L)'
;MSDINFLEVYNRINILAKDNNITLSDLKEIGINPQIFTRMKADPPSIPSADKIYQIAKYFNTSVEYLLTGKKYDNITLIPEEENLLNNYKRLERLDQKTADAIRKTVQQLAEGPKENSSESNTSIGAGVALAGIGAAIGIIAALLAANRDK
;
A
#
# COMPACT_ATOMS: atom_id res chain seq x y z
N MET A 1 11.78 -22.64 20.42
CA MET A 1 10.58 -22.10 19.74
C MET A 1 9.92 -21.17 20.75
N SER A 2 9.63 -19.93 20.39
CA SER A 2 8.84 -19.05 21.25
C SER A 2 7.40 -19.58 21.24
N ASP A 3 6.86 -19.96 22.39
CA ASP A 3 5.48 -20.44 22.46
C ASP A 3 4.52 -19.28 22.14
N ILE A 4 3.48 -19.57 21.35
CA ILE A 4 2.47 -18.57 20.99
C ILE A 4 1.67 -18.21 22.25
N ASN A 5 1.70 -16.93 22.65
CA ASN A 5 0.92 -16.43 23.76
C ASN A 5 -0.50 -16.05 23.29
N PHE A 6 -1.50 -16.86 23.63
CA PHE A 6 -2.88 -16.66 23.17
C PHE A 6 -3.52 -15.37 23.70
N LEU A 7 -3.12 -14.91 24.89
CA LEU A 7 -3.59 -13.64 25.43
C LEU A 7 -3.05 -12.46 24.62
N GLU A 8 -1.80 -12.54 24.16
CA GLU A 8 -1.24 -11.54 23.24
C GLU A 8 -1.92 -11.55 21.87
N VAL A 9 -2.24 -12.73 21.33
CA VAL A 9 -3.02 -12.83 20.08
C VAL A 9 -4.37 -12.14 20.25
N TYR A 10 -5.09 -12.41 21.36
CA TYR A 10 -6.35 -11.74 21.67
C TYR A 10 -6.18 -10.22 21.75
N ASN A 11 -5.15 -9.75 22.47
CA ASN A 11 -4.88 -8.33 22.64
C ASN A 11 -4.61 -7.63 21.31
N ARG A 12 -3.86 -8.26 20.40
CA ARG A 12 -3.60 -7.73 19.05
C ARG A 12 -4.90 -7.60 18.24
N ILE A 13 -5.75 -8.63 18.24
CA ILE A 13 -7.04 -8.58 17.54
C ILE A 13 -7.94 -7.48 18.14
N ASN A 14 -7.94 -7.34 19.46
CA ASN A 14 -8.72 -6.30 20.15
C ASN A 14 -8.23 -4.88 19.83
N ILE A 15 -6.92 -4.68 19.69
CA ILE A 15 -6.34 -3.40 19.25
C ILE A 15 -6.79 -3.11 17.81
N LEU A 16 -6.66 -4.06 16.89
CA LEU A 16 -7.09 -3.90 15.50
C LEU A 16 -8.59 -3.56 15.39
N ALA A 17 -9.44 -4.20 16.18
CA ALA A 17 -10.87 -3.88 16.21
C ALA A 17 -11.12 -2.43 16.65
N LYS A 18 -10.47 -1.99 17.73
CA LYS A 18 -10.57 -0.61 18.23
C LYS A 18 -10.07 0.42 17.21
N ASP A 19 -8.94 0.15 16.55
CA ASP A 19 -8.37 1.03 15.54
C ASP A 19 -9.29 1.18 14.32
N ASN A 20 -10.13 0.18 14.04
CA ASN A 20 -11.14 0.19 12.98
C ASN A 20 -12.53 0.66 13.46
N ASN A 21 -12.65 1.16 14.70
CA ASN A 21 -13.92 1.60 15.31
C ASN A 21 -15.02 0.53 15.35
N ILE A 22 -14.63 -0.74 15.50
CA ILE A 22 -15.56 -1.87 15.67
C ILE A 22 -15.30 -2.60 16.98
N THR A 23 -16.24 -3.46 17.35
CA THR A 23 -16.12 -4.39 18.47
C THR A 23 -15.77 -5.80 17.97
N LEU A 24 -15.24 -6.65 18.85
CA LEU A 24 -15.00 -8.05 18.53
C LEU A 24 -16.28 -8.83 18.17
N SER A 25 -17.44 -8.34 18.61
CA SER A 25 -18.74 -8.92 18.26
C SER A 25 -19.09 -8.73 16.78
N ASP A 26 -18.59 -7.65 16.18
CA ASP A 26 -18.88 -7.28 14.78
C ASP A 26 -18.14 -8.22 13.80
N LEU A 27 -17.10 -8.91 14.26
CA LEU A 27 -16.42 -9.97 13.48
C LEU A 27 -17.33 -11.18 13.18
N LYS A 28 -18.54 -11.22 13.75
CA LYS A 28 -19.58 -12.17 13.33
C LYS A 28 -19.95 -11.99 11.84
N GLU A 29 -19.81 -10.79 11.28
CA GLU A 29 -20.06 -10.50 9.86
C GLU A 29 -19.15 -11.30 8.92
N ILE A 30 -17.93 -11.61 9.36
CA ILE A 30 -16.99 -12.47 8.63
C ILE A 30 -17.04 -13.93 9.11
N GLY A 31 -18.08 -14.34 9.85
CA GLY A 31 -18.27 -15.71 10.33
C GLY A 31 -17.46 -16.08 11.57
N ILE A 32 -16.88 -15.11 12.28
CA ILE A 32 -16.14 -15.35 13.52
C ILE A 32 -17.10 -15.27 14.72
N ASN A 33 -17.27 -16.40 15.41
CA ASN A 33 -18.15 -16.47 16.57
C ASN A 33 -17.51 -15.77 17.80
N PRO A 34 -18.16 -14.77 18.44
CA PRO A 34 -17.55 -14.00 19.54
C PRO A 34 -17.06 -14.84 20.73
N GLN A 35 -17.66 -16.02 20.97
CA GLN A 35 -17.26 -16.99 21.98
C GLN A 35 -15.79 -17.42 21.85
N ILE A 36 -15.21 -17.33 20.65
CA ILE A 36 -13.80 -17.61 20.41
C ILE A 36 -12.93 -16.68 21.26
N PHE A 37 -13.26 -15.39 21.33
CA PHE A 37 -12.48 -14.41 22.08
C PHE A 37 -12.58 -14.62 23.59
N THR A 38 -13.71 -15.15 24.07
CA THR A 38 -13.85 -15.59 25.47
C THR A 38 -12.95 -16.78 25.76
N ARG A 39 -12.90 -17.77 24.86
CA ARG A 39 -12.05 -18.97 25.00
C ARG A 39 -10.55 -18.68 24.92
N MET A 40 -10.15 -17.65 24.16
CA MET A 40 -8.75 -17.22 24.10
C MET A 40 -8.23 -16.66 25.43
N LYS A 41 -9.13 -16.16 26.29
CA LYS A 41 -8.81 -15.63 27.63
C LYS A 41 -9.06 -16.64 28.76
N ALA A 42 -9.59 -17.81 28.44
CA ALA A 42 -9.89 -18.84 29.43
C ALA A 42 -8.61 -19.54 29.92
N ASP A 43 -8.75 -20.33 30.98
CA ASP A 43 -7.70 -21.22 31.47
C ASP A 43 -8.22 -22.67 31.45
N PRO A 44 -7.65 -23.56 30.60
CA PRO A 44 -6.60 -23.30 29.62
C PRO A 44 -7.11 -22.50 28.40
N PRO A 45 -6.27 -21.64 27.81
CA PRO A 45 -6.63 -20.87 26.63
C PRO A 45 -6.73 -21.74 25.37
N SER A 46 -7.63 -21.37 24.46
CA SER A 46 -7.81 -22.05 23.17
C SER A 46 -7.48 -21.12 22.00
N ILE A 47 -6.69 -21.61 21.05
CA ILE A 47 -6.44 -20.91 19.80
C ILE A 47 -7.61 -21.08 18.82
N PRO A 48 -7.99 -20.03 18.06
CA PRO A 48 -8.83 -20.19 16.89
C PRO A 48 -8.14 -21.10 15.85
N SER A 49 -8.93 -21.78 15.00
CA SER A 49 -8.36 -22.55 13.89
C SER A 49 -7.61 -21.64 12.90
N ALA A 50 -6.67 -22.21 12.15
CA ALA A 50 -5.88 -21.47 11.16
C ALA A 50 -6.75 -20.68 10.17
N ASP A 51 -7.86 -21.28 9.69
CA ASP A 51 -8.82 -20.58 8.81
C ASP A 51 -9.39 -19.31 9.43
N LYS A 52 -9.68 -19.33 10.74
CA LYS A 52 -10.24 -18.18 11.45
C LYS A 52 -9.19 -17.09 11.65
N ILE A 53 -7.97 -17.47 12.02
CA ILE A 53 -6.85 -16.53 12.11
C ILE A 53 -6.59 -15.88 10.75
N TYR A 54 -6.64 -16.65 9.66
CA TYR A 54 -6.49 -16.15 8.31
C TYR A 54 -7.61 -15.18 7.91
N GLN A 55 -8.87 -15.50 8.21
CA GLN A 55 -10.00 -14.61 7.95
C GLN A 55 -9.89 -13.28 8.71
N ILE A 56 -9.49 -13.33 9.99
CA ILE A 56 -9.26 -12.14 10.82
C ILE A 56 -8.10 -11.32 10.23
N ALA A 57 -7.00 -11.96 9.83
CA ALA A 57 -5.86 -11.29 9.20
C ALA A 57 -6.28 -10.56 7.91
N LYS A 58 -7.04 -11.26 7.04
CA LYS A 58 -7.56 -10.69 5.79
C LYS A 58 -8.49 -9.51 6.04
N TYR A 59 -9.40 -9.62 7.01
CA TYR A 59 -10.34 -8.57 7.35
C TYR A 59 -9.64 -7.30 7.82
N PHE A 60 -8.63 -7.42 8.68
CA PHE A 60 -7.84 -6.29 9.17
C PHE A 60 -6.67 -5.89 8.27
N ASN A 61 -6.56 -6.47 7.07
CA ASN A 61 -5.47 -6.24 6.13
C ASN A 61 -4.06 -6.34 6.79
N THR A 62 -3.87 -7.40 7.58
CA THR A 62 -2.63 -7.68 8.31
C THR A 62 -2.11 -9.09 8.00
N SER A 63 -0.92 -9.43 8.49
CA SER A 63 -0.35 -10.77 8.30
C SER A 63 -0.76 -11.73 9.43
N VAL A 64 -0.87 -13.01 9.08
CA VAL A 64 -1.06 -14.09 10.08
C VAL A 64 0.11 -14.11 11.08
N GLU A 65 1.34 -13.87 10.60
CA GLU A 65 2.54 -13.78 11.45
C GLU A 65 2.39 -12.67 12.51
N TYR A 66 1.93 -11.48 12.13
CA TYR A 66 1.71 -10.39 13.08
C TYR A 66 0.67 -10.76 14.13
N LEU A 67 -0.44 -11.38 13.72
CA LEU A 67 -1.46 -11.82 14.68
C LEU A 67 -0.91 -12.84 15.68
N LEU A 68 -0.07 -13.78 15.24
CA LEU A 68 0.42 -14.90 16.05
C LEU A 68 1.66 -14.56 16.90
N THR A 69 2.59 -13.78 16.37
CA THR A 69 3.88 -13.52 17.01
C THR A 69 4.10 -12.06 17.37
N GLY A 70 3.27 -11.16 16.82
CA GLY A 70 3.45 -9.72 17.01
C GLY A 70 4.61 -9.15 16.21
N LYS A 71 5.36 -10.01 15.49
CA LYS A 71 6.31 -9.56 14.48
C LYS A 71 5.50 -8.91 13.40
N LYS A 72 5.58 -7.58 13.35
CA LYS A 72 5.20 -6.89 12.14
C LYS A 72 6.03 -7.52 11.03
N TYR A 73 5.44 -7.71 9.86
CA TYR A 73 6.32 -7.58 8.69
C TYR A 73 6.95 -6.22 8.90
N ASP A 74 8.27 -6.20 9.13
CA ASP A 74 9.01 -4.99 8.88
C ASP A 74 8.65 -4.69 7.43
N ASN A 75 7.66 -3.81 7.25
CA ASN A 75 7.66 -2.92 6.11
C ASN A 75 9.12 -2.54 6.03
N ILE A 76 9.77 -2.94 4.94
CA ILE A 76 11.06 -2.40 4.52
C ILE A 76 11.07 -0.99 5.06
N THR A 77 11.91 -0.68 6.05
CA THR A 77 12.01 0.68 6.57
C THR A 77 12.28 1.50 5.32
N LEU A 78 11.22 2.14 4.82
CA LEU A 78 11.28 2.72 3.49
C LEU A 78 12.39 3.74 3.62
N ILE A 79 13.41 3.59 2.78
CA ILE A 79 14.42 4.64 2.77
C ILE A 79 13.69 5.95 2.43
N PRO A 80 14.17 7.11 2.89
CA PRO A 80 13.46 8.38 2.72
C PRO A 80 12.97 8.65 1.29
N GLU A 81 13.68 8.11 0.29
CA GLU A 81 13.30 8.15 -1.11
C GLU A 81 12.07 7.30 -1.46
N GLU A 82 11.99 6.06 -0.97
CA GLU A 82 10.83 5.19 -1.15
C GLU A 82 9.59 5.74 -0.44
N GLU A 83 9.77 6.31 0.76
CA GLU A 83 8.68 6.97 1.48
C GLU A 83 8.17 8.20 0.71
N ASN A 84 9.08 9.02 0.19
CA ASN A 84 8.72 10.16 -0.66
C ASN A 84 8.00 9.71 -1.94
N LEU A 85 8.46 8.64 -2.58
CA LEU A 85 7.80 8.09 -3.77
C LEU A 85 6.36 7.66 -3.46
N LEU A 86 6.17 6.91 -2.37
CA LEU A 86 4.85 6.47 -1.94
C LEU A 86 3.93 7.66 -1.60
N ASN A 87 4.46 8.65 -0.88
CA ASN A 87 3.72 9.85 -0.51
C ASN A 87 3.31 10.68 -1.74
N ASN A 88 4.20 10.80 -2.73
CA ASN A 88 3.91 11.48 -3.99
C ASN A 88 2.84 10.72 -4.79
N TYR A 89 2.91 9.39 -4.82
CA TYR A 89 1.93 8.56 -5.49
C TYR A 89 0.53 8.65 -4.87
N LYS A 90 0.44 8.64 -3.52
CA LYS A 90 -0.83 8.84 -2.80
C LYS A 90 -1.47 10.20 -3.09
N ARG A 91 -0.66 11.24 -3.31
CA ARG A 91 -1.18 12.59 -3.64
C ARG A 91 -1.88 12.65 -4.99
N LEU A 92 -1.68 11.68 -5.88
CA LEU A 92 -2.40 11.60 -7.16
C LEU A 92 -3.92 11.47 -6.97
N GLU A 93 -4.39 10.98 -5.83
CA GLU A 93 -5.82 10.92 -5.48
C GLU A 93 -6.48 12.30 -5.40
N ARG A 94 -5.70 13.38 -5.26
CA ARG A 94 -6.20 14.76 -5.25
C ARG A 94 -6.40 15.33 -6.66
N LEU A 95 -5.91 14.64 -7.69
CA LEU A 95 -6.06 15.04 -9.08
C LEU A 95 -7.36 14.48 -9.66
N ASP A 96 -7.77 14.98 -10.83
CA ASP A 96 -8.84 14.34 -11.57
C ASP A 96 -8.42 12.92 -11.98
N GLN A 97 -9.40 12.01 -12.02
CA GLN A 97 -9.15 10.58 -12.26
C GLN A 97 -8.39 10.34 -13.56
N LYS A 98 -8.69 11.10 -14.62
CA LYS A 98 -8.07 10.95 -15.94
C LYS A 98 -6.59 11.31 -15.89
N THR A 99 -6.22 12.40 -15.22
CA THR A 99 -4.83 12.80 -15.03
C THR A 99 -4.06 11.82 -14.15
N ALA A 100 -4.66 11.37 -13.05
CA ALA A 100 -4.05 10.38 -12.17
C ALA A 100 -3.75 9.07 -12.93
N ASP A 101 -4.70 8.58 -13.73
CA ASP A 101 -4.54 7.35 -14.52
C ASP A 101 -3.50 7.49 -15.63
N ALA A 102 -3.40 8.67 -16.27
CA ALA A 102 -2.36 8.95 -17.25
C ALA A 102 -0.95 8.89 -16.64
N ILE A 103 -0.78 9.46 -15.43
CA ILE A 103 0.49 9.42 -14.70
C ILE A 103 0.85 7.98 -14.33
N ARG A 104 -0.10 7.21 -13.77
CA ARG A 104 0.10 5.80 -13.41
C ARG A 104 0.53 4.96 -14.61
N LYS A 105 -0.18 5.10 -15.73
CA LYS A 105 0.13 4.37 -16.97
C LYS A 105 1.51 4.70 -17.50
N THR A 106 1.90 5.98 -17.46
CA THR A 106 3.23 6.42 -17.91
C THR A 106 4.34 5.81 -17.05
N VAL A 107 4.20 5.85 -15.72
CA VAL A 107 5.16 5.22 -14.80
C VAL A 107 5.28 3.73 -15.07
N GLN A 108 4.15 3.04 -15.26
CA GLN A 108 4.12 1.61 -15.55
C GLN A 108 4.83 1.27 -16.87
N GLN A 109 4.56 2.02 -17.94
CA GLN A 109 5.20 1.82 -19.24
C GLN A 109 6.72 2.03 -19.19
N LEU A 110 7.19 3.01 -18.41
CA LEU A 110 8.63 3.25 -18.23
C LEU A 110 9.30 2.19 -17.35
N ALA A 111 8.58 1.65 -16.37
CA ALA A 111 9.07 0.59 -15.51
C ALA A 111 9.14 -0.78 -16.23
N GLU A 112 8.22 -1.03 -17.16
CA GLU A 112 8.11 -2.30 -17.91
C GLU A 112 8.87 -2.30 -19.25
N GLY A 113 9.34 -1.14 -19.72
CA GLY A 113 10.08 -1.02 -20.97
C GLY A 113 11.44 -1.72 -20.94
N PRO A 114 11.90 -2.33 -22.06
CA PRO A 114 13.24 -2.90 -22.13
C PRO A 114 14.30 -1.80 -21.93
N LYS A 115 15.28 -2.07 -21.06
CA LYS A 115 16.50 -1.27 -20.95
C LYS A 115 17.30 -1.44 -22.25
N GLU A 116 16.99 -0.67 -23.28
CA GLU A 116 17.90 -0.51 -24.42
C GLU A 116 18.70 0.78 -24.30
N ASN A 117 20.01 0.57 -24.40
CA ASN A 117 21.09 1.54 -24.26
C ASN A 117 21.00 2.67 -25.31
N SER A 118 21.26 3.90 -24.88
CA SER A 118 21.99 4.85 -25.72
C SER A 118 22.84 5.76 -24.83
N SER A 119 24.13 5.42 -24.79
CA SER A 119 25.31 6.27 -24.68
C SER A 119 25.12 7.76 -24.37
N GLU A 120 25.92 8.21 -23.41
CA GLU A 120 26.37 9.58 -23.18
C GLU A 120 26.29 10.51 -24.41
N SER A 121 25.63 11.65 -24.25
CA SER A 121 26.11 12.90 -24.81
C SER A 121 25.86 14.02 -23.82
N ASN A 122 26.93 14.44 -23.15
CA ASN A 122 27.03 15.77 -22.56
C ASN A 122 26.74 16.80 -23.66
N THR A 123 25.61 17.49 -23.58
CA THR A 123 25.47 18.80 -24.22
C THR A 123 24.62 19.70 -23.35
N SER A 124 25.34 20.63 -22.74
CA SER A 124 24.91 21.97 -22.37
C SER A 124 23.66 22.46 -23.08
N ILE A 125 22.79 23.10 -22.30
CA ILE A 125 21.77 24.04 -22.73
C ILE A 125 22.41 25.00 -23.75
N GLY A 126 22.13 24.78 -25.03
CA GLY A 126 22.67 25.53 -26.15
C GLY A 126 21.76 25.31 -27.35
N ALA A 127 21.30 26.41 -27.92
CA ALA A 127 20.30 26.50 -28.97
C ALA A 127 20.39 25.40 -30.05
N GLY A 128 19.27 24.74 -30.31
CA GLY A 128 19.00 24.04 -31.56
C GLY A 128 19.40 22.56 -31.63
N VAL A 129 18.59 21.65 -31.08
CA VAL A 129 18.54 20.24 -31.52
C VAL A 129 17.10 19.72 -31.42
N ALA A 130 16.66 19.02 -32.45
CA ALA A 130 15.28 18.64 -32.74
C ALA A 130 14.64 17.70 -31.70
N LEU A 131 13.44 18.08 -31.26
CA LEU A 131 12.54 17.39 -30.31
C LEU A 131 11.78 16.21 -30.96
N ALA A 132 12.47 15.26 -31.61
CA ALA A 132 11.76 14.15 -32.28
C ALA A 132 11.17 13.10 -31.32
N GLY A 133 11.68 12.97 -30.09
CA GLY A 133 11.15 12.02 -29.08
C GLY A 133 10.50 12.65 -27.85
N ILE A 134 10.92 13.87 -27.49
CA ILE A 134 10.42 14.61 -26.32
C ILE A 134 9.19 15.48 -26.70
N GLY A 135 8.99 15.76 -27.99
CA GLY A 135 7.92 16.61 -28.49
C GLY A 135 6.51 16.14 -28.12
N ALA A 136 6.27 14.82 -28.05
CA ALA A 136 4.98 14.28 -27.66
C ALA A 136 4.67 14.52 -26.17
N ALA A 137 5.65 14.28 -25.29
CA ALA A 137 5.47 14.45 -23.85
C ALA A 137 5.37 15.92 -23.45
N ILE A 138 6.21 16.79 -24.02
CA ILE A 138 6.11 18.24 -23.81
C ILE A 138 4.81 18.79 -24.40
N GLY A 139 4.36 18.28 -25.56
CA GLY A 139 3.08 18.67 -26.16
C GLY A 139 1.88 18.36 -25.26
N ILE A 140 1.86 17.20 -24.62
CA ILE A 140 0.80 16.82 -23.66
C ILE A 140 0.82 17.73 -22.43
N ILE A 141 2.01 17.99 -21.87
CA ILE A 141 2.17 18.86 -20.70
C ILE A 141 1.78 20.31 -21.02
N ALA A 142 2.18 20.83 -22.18
CA ALA A 142 1.84 22.18 -22.62
C ALA A 142 0.33 22.35 -22.88
N ALA A 143 -0.33 21.33 -23.47
CA ALA A 143 -1.77 21.34 -23.68
C ALA A 143 -2.56 21.31 -22.37
N LEU A 144 -2.10 20.54 -21.38
CA LEU A 144 -2.67 20.50 -20.02
C LEU A 144 -2.50 21.85 -19.29
N LEU A 145 -1.35 22.52 -19.45
CA LEU A 145 -1.14 23.84 -18.84
C LEU A 145 -1.99 24.95 -19.48
N ALA A 146 -2.17 24.93 -20.80
CA ALA A 146 -2.96 25.94 -21.51
C ALA A 146 -4.46 25.85 -21.16
N ALA A 147 -5.01 24.63 -21.07
CA ALA A 147 -6.41 24.41 -20.73
C ALA A 147 -6.80 24.85 -19.31
N ASN A 148 -5.83 25.13 -18.45
CA ASN A 148 -6.06 25.52 -17.05
C ASN A 148 -5.82 27.03 -16.79
N ARG A 149 -5.49 27.83 -17.81
CA ARG A 149 -5.35 29.29 -17.71
C ARG A 149 -6.61 30.08 -18.11
N ASP A 150 -7.55 29.45 -18.81
CA ASP A 150 -8.79 30.09 -19.28
C ASP A 150 -10.02 29.79 -18.39
N LYS A 151 -9.81 29.49 -17.10
CA LYS A 151 -10.87 29.35 -16.09
C LYS A 151 -10.70 30.34 -14.95
#